data_AF-A0A7J4SKA3-F1
#
_entry.id   AF-A0A7J4SKA3-F1
#
_cell.length_a   1.000
_cell.length_b   1.000
_cell.length_c   1.000
_cell.angle_alpha   90.00
_cell.angle_beta   90.00
_cell.angle_gamma   90.00
#
_symmetry.space_group_name_H-M   'P 1'
#
loop_
_entity.id
_entity.type
_entity.pdbx_description
1 polymer ?
#
loop_
_entity_poly.entity_id
_entity_poly.type
_entity_poly.pdbx_seq_one_letter_code
_entity_poly.pdbx_strand_id
1 'polypeptide(L)'
;MTDRNIRVSSLNHSSVEDESIEIVERKGLGHPDSICDGIAEAVSRSLCQFYLQEFGKILHHNTDEAQLVAGNSIKKFGGGEILKPIEIIVVGRATTIYDGISIPVIDIATKATKNYLRETIPELNVKTGVKLSVKFGEGSGALQNVFGSLGNVPLSNDTSFGVGHAPFSETETIVLNVERELNTNFHTKQPAIGPDVKVMGLRENDKLQLTIAAPLVDRYVDDMHHYQDILHQIDECAHDLARKYTEKDLTIFVNTADIYDDPSNVNNLYLTVTGTSAEHGDDGSVGRGNRANGLITPNRPMSMEATSGKNPVNHVGKIYNLFSNDVANKIVDSFPPTRIKDVSIRVLSQISAPIDQPHVADIKVVTDDGNPLSEAEQSQIFDIVDANLDSIHTITDRVVSGELYTF
;
A
#
# COMPACT_ATOMS: atom_id res chain seq x y z
N MET A 1 -34.63 -7.92 0.93
CA MET A 1 -33.42 -8.60 1.41
C MET A 1 -32.84 -9.35 0.23
N THR A 2 -31.63 -8.99 -0.17
CA THR A 2 -30.87 -9.71 -1.20
C THR A 2 -30.45 -11.08 -0.65
N ASP A 3 -30.16 -12.04 -1.52
CA ASP A 3 -29.69 -13.38 -1.13
C ASP A 3 -28.17 -13.43 -0.82
N ARG A 4 -27.52 -12.27 -0.58
CA ARG A 4 -26.07 -12.18 -0.35
C ARG A 4 -25.68 -12.88 0.96
N ASN A 5 -24.62 -13.70 0.93
CA ASN A 5 -24.15 -14.45 2.10
C ASN A 5 -23.32 -13.58 3.06
N ILE A 6 -23.98 -12.64 3.73
CA ILE A 6 -23.39 -11.74 4.72
C ILE A 6 -23.60 -12.32 6.12
N ARG A 7 -22.52 -12.39 6.91
CA ARG A 7 -22.51 -12.92 8.28
C ARG A 7 -21.97 -11.86 9.21
N VAL A 8 -22.83 -11.32 10.07
CA VAL A 8 -22.43 -10.37 11.13
C VAL A 8 -22.43 -11.11 12.45
N SER A 9 -21.36 -10.95 13.23
CA SER A 9 -21.30 -11.52 14.58
C SER A 9 -20.43 -10.71 15.50
N SER A 10 -20.81 -10.65 16.77
CA SER A 10 -19.96 -10.10 17.83
C SER A 10 -18.87 -11.09 18.23
N LEU A 11 -17.72 -10.54 18.59
CA LEU A 11 -16.61 -11.26 19.18
C LEU A 11 -16.54 -10.94 20.67
N ASN A 12 -16.35 -11.99 21.48
CA ASN A 12 -16.15 -11.85 22.93
C ASN A 12 -14.66 -11.66 23.31
N HIS A 13 -13.76 -11.55 22.34
CA HIS A 13 -12.33 -11.37 22.61
C HIS A 13 -11.93 -9.90 22.52
N SER A 14 -10.73 -9.64 23.01
CA SER A 14 -10.13 -8.33 23.16
C SER A 14 -9.65 -7.78 21.81
N SER A 15 -9.80 -6.48 21.58
CA SER A 15 -9.29 -5.79 20.38
C SER A 15 -7.75 -5.80 20.36
N VAL A 16 -7.12 -5.42 19.25
CA VAL A 16 -5.65 -5.31 19.16
C VAL A 16 -5.09 -4.36 20.24
N GLU A 17 -5.83 -3.30 20.59
CA GLU A 17 -5.47 -2.36 21.67
C GLU A 17 -5.34 -3.02 23.05
N ASP A 18 -6.09 -4.08 23.28
CA ASP A 18 -6.10 -4.80 24.56
C ASP A 18 -4.98 -5.84 24.65
N GLU A 19 -4.30 -6.13 23.54
CA GLU A 19 -3.15 -7.03 23.53
C GLU A 19 -1.93 -6.37 24.17
N SER A 20 -1.14 -7.17 24.90
CA SER A 20 0.08 -6.68 25.56
C SER A 20 1.19 -6.32 24.58
N ILE A 21 1.17 -6.90 23.37
CA ILE A 21 2.19 -6.68 22.34
C ILE A 21 1.51 -6.41 21.02
N GLU A 22 1.90 -5.32 20.36
CA GLU A 22 1.46 -4.99 19.02
C GLU A 22 2.64 -4.56 18.16
N ILE A 23 2.69 -5.07 16.93
CA ILE A 23 3.71 -4.76 15.94
C ILE A 23 3.03 -4.22 14.69
N VAL A 24 3.52 -3.08 14.21
CA VAL A 24 3.05 -2.46 12.97
C VAL A 24 4.23 -1.99 12.15
N GLU A 25 4.24 -2.28 10.86
CA GLU A 25 5.25 -1.76 9.93
C GLU A 25 4.59 -1.02 8.77
N ARG A 26 5.27 0.04 8.31
CA ARG A 26 4.98 0.68 7.04
C ARG A 26 6.26 0.92 6.25
N LYS A 27 6.25 0.49 5.00
CA LYS A 27 7.28 0.78 4.00
C LYS A 27 6.85 1.96 3.15
N GLY A 28 7.59 3.05 3.20
CA GLY A 28 7.28 4.28 2.48
C GLY A 28 7.47 4.17 0.98
N LEU A 29 7.14 5.25 0.26
CA LEU A 29 7.03 5.23 -1.20
C LEU A 29 8.34 4.92 -1.94
N GLY A 30 9.48 5.31 -1.36
CA GLY A 30 10.81 5.04 -1.90
C GLY A 30 11.39 3.68 -1.53
N HIS A 31 10.69 2.89 -0.70
CA HIS A 31 11.14 1.54 -0.37
C HIS A 31 11.05 0.63 -1.61
N PRO A 32 12.04 -0.22 -1.90
CA PRO A 32 12.06 -1.07 -3.10
C PRO A 32 10.77 -1.85 -3.38
N ASP A 33 10.19 -2.49 -2.36
CA ASP A 33 8.89 -3.18 -2.51
C ASP A 33 7.74 -2.22 -2.88
N SER A 34 7.66 -1.06 -2.21
CA SER A 34 6.64 -0.04 -2.46
C SER A 34 6.81 0.64 -3.83
N ILE A 35 8.05 0.75 -4.32
CA ILE A 35 8.34 1.18 -5.70
C ILE A 35 7.72 0.19 -6.68
N CYS A 36 7.91 -1.12 -6.46
CA CYS A 36 7.31 -2.15 -7.31
C CYS A 36 5.77 -2.11 -7.29
N ASP A 37 5.16 -1.99 -6.10
CA ASP A 37 3.71 -1.85 -5.94
C ASP A 37 3.20 -0.60 -6.68
N GLY A 38 3.80 0.55 -6.47
CA GLY A 38 3.37 1.78 -7.12
C GLY A 38 3.58 1.79 -8.64
N ILE A 39 4.66 1.16 -9.16
CA ILE A 39 4.84 0.96 -10.60
C ILE A 39 3.73 0.07 -11.16
N ALA A 40 3.46 -1.07 -10.53
CA ALA A 40 2.43 -2.00 -10.96
C ALA A 40 1.07 -1.32 -11.06
N GLU A 41 0.71 -0.53 -10.04
CA GLU A 41 -0.55 0.21 -10.00
C GLU A 41 -0.59 1.36 -11.02
N ALA A 42 0.47 2.14 -11.15
CA ALA A 42 0.54 3.22 -12.14
C ALA A 42 0.37 2.70 -13.58
N VAL A 43 0.95 1.53 -13.87
CA VAL A 43 0.78 0.85 -15.16
C VAL A 43 -0.67 0.39 -15.36
N SER A 44 -1.28 -0.29 -14.38
CA SER A 44 -2.67 -0.73 -14.47
C SER A 44 -3.63 0.43 -14.69
N ARG A 45 -3.48 1.52 -13.92
CA ARG A 45 -4.30 2.73 -14.07
C ARG A 45 -4.14 3.38 -15.44
N SER A 46 -2.91 3.47 -15.94
CA SER A 46 -2.64 4.02 -17.29
C SER A 46 -3.27 3.17 -18.39
N LEU A 47 -3.25 1.84 -18.27
CA LEU A 47 -3.94 0.94 -19.18
C LEU A 47 -5.47 1.12 -19.09
N CYS A 48 -6.03 1.20 -17.89
CA CYS A 48 -7.46 1.44 -17.70
C CYS A 48 -7.92 2.73 -18.37
N GLN A 49 -7.19 3.82 -18.14
CA GLN A 49 -7.49 5.13 -18.74
C GLN A 49 -7.43 5.07 -20.27
N PHE A 50 -6.40 4.43 -20.84
CA PHE A 50 -6.30 4.24 -22.28
C PHE A 50 -7.47 3.42 -22.84
N TYR A 51 -7.81 2.29 -22.21
CA TYR A 51 -8.90 1.44 -22.68
C TYR A 51 -10.25 2.14 -22.60
N LEU A 52 -10.52 2.90 -21.54
CA LEU A 52 -11.73 3.70 -21.41
C LEU A 52 -11.81 4.79 -22.47
N GLN A 53 -10.71 5.49 -22.73
CA GLN A 53 -10.65 6.56 -23.73
C GLN A 53 -10.88 6.04 -25.15
N GLU A 54 -10.24 4.93 -25.52
CA GLU A 54 -10.27 4.42 -26.90
C GLU A 54 -11.45 3.48 -27.18
N PHE A 55 -11.91 2.71 -26.18
CA PHE A 55 -12.90 1.64 -26.37
C PHE A 55 -14.15 1.79 -25.50
N GLY A 56 -14.21 2.82 -24.64
CA GLY A 56 -15.35 3.05 -23.73
C GLY A 56 -15.49 2.00 -22.63
N LYS A 57 -14.52 1.10 -22.46
CA LYS A 57 -14.51 0.05 -21.44
C LYS A 57 -13.09 -0.36 -21.09
N ILE A 58 -12.87 -0.80 -19.87
CA ILE A 58 -11.59 -1.40 -19.45
C ILE A 58 -11.49 -2.80 -20.08
N LEU A 59 -10.33 -3.14 -20.62
CA LEU A 59 -10.02 -4.47 -21.15
C LEU A 59 -9.19 -5.29 -20.15
N HIS A 60 -9.15 -6.61 -20.34
CA HIS A 60 -8.40 -7.51 -19.48
C HIS A 60 -6.91 -7.16 -19.46
N HIS A 61 -6.36 -7.05 -18.25
CA HIS A 61 -4.93 -6.90 -17.96
C HIS A 61 -4.68 -7.23 -16.49
N ASN A 62 -3.48 -7.68 -16.14
CA ASN A 62 -2.98 -7.82 -14.78
C ASN A 62 -1.48 -7.54 -14.84
N THR A 63 -1.04 -6.45 -14.20
CA THR A 63 0.35 -5.95 -14.21
C THR A 63 0.95 -5.97 -12.82
N ASP A 64 0.46 -6.88 -11.98
CA ASP A 64 0.79 -7.10 -10.57
C ASP A 64 2.08 -7.89 -10.35
N GLU A 65 3.00 -7.83 -11.31
CA GLU A 65 4.27 -8.54 -11.28
C GLU A 65 5.37 -7.58 -11.71
N ALA A 66 6.11 -7.06 -10.74
CA ALA A 66 7.31 -6.26 -10.98
C ALA A 66 8.42 -6.67 -10.02
N GLN A 67 9.64 -6.69 -10.56
CA GLN A 67 10.87 -6.94 -9.81
C GLN A 67 11.81 -5.75 -9.98
N LEU A 68 12.32 -5.24 -8.88
CA LEU A 68 13.43 -4.31 -8.81
C LEU A 68 14.67 -5.09 -8.37
N VAL A 69 15.75 -4.92 -9.13
CA VAL A 69 17.08 -5.43 -8.82
C VAL A 69 17.98 -4.24 -8.53
N ALA A 70 18.67 -4.32 -7.40
CA ALA A 70 19.46 -3.22 -6.89
C ALA A 70 20.59 -2.77 -7.84
N GLY A 71 20.82 -1.46 -7.79
CA GLY A 71 21.93 -0.79 -8.44
C GLY A 71 23.24 -0.92 -7.67
N ASN A 72 24.13 0.02 -7.92
CA ASN A 72 25.30 0.25 -7.08
C ASN A 72 25.63 1.75 -7.14
N SER A 73 26.01 2.32 -6.00
CA SER A 73 26.34 3.75 -5.85
C SER A 73 27.59 3.94 -4.98
N ILE A 74 28.26 5.07 -5.17
CA ILE A 74 29.25 5.59 -4.23
C ILE A 74 28.64 6.85 -3.62
N LYS A 75 28.29 6.77 -2.35
CA LYS A 75 27.79 7.89 -1.55
C LYS A 75 28.93 8.72 -0.97
N LYS A 76 28.75 10.03 -0.91
CA LYS A 76 29.64 10.96 -0.20
C LYS A 76 28.88 12.23 0.18
N PHE A 77 29.29 12.87 1.27
CA PHE A 77 28.81 14.21 1.58
C PHE A 77 29.03 15.16 0.39
N GLY A 78 28.03 15.99 0.11
CA GLY A 78 28.03 16.93 -1.01
C GLY A 78 27.77 16.30 -2.39
N GLY A 79 27.48 15.00 -2.49
CA GLY A 79 26.89 14.38 -3.68
C GLY A 79 27.73 13.29 -4.32
N GLY A 80 27.24 12.05 -4.27
CA GLY A 80 27.86 10.85 -4.83
C GLY A 80 27.51 10.55 -6.28
N GLU A 81 27.72 9.30 -6.69
CA GLU A 81 27.44 8.85 -8.05
C GLU A 81 26.82 7.44 -8.10
N ILE A 82 25.93 7.25 -9.09
CA ILE A 82 25.40 5.93 -9.43
C ILE A 82 26.40 5.23 -10.37
N LEU A 83 26.94 4.10 -9.92
CA LEU A 83 27.85 3.26 -10.71
C LEU A 83 27.09 2.28 -11.60
N LYS A 84 26.03 1.68 -11.08
CA LYS A 84 25.18 0.72 -11.77
C LYS A 84 23.72 1.14 -11.58
N PRO A 85 22.95 1.31 -12.67
CA PRO A 85 21.52 1.65 -12.56
C PRO A 85 20.75 0.53 -11.88
N ILE A 86 19.63 0.88 -11.24
CA ILE A 86 18.64 -0.10 -10.81
C ILE A 86 18.02 -0.76 -12.05
N GLU A 87 17.74 -2.06 -11.97
CA GLU A 87 17.04 -2.77 -13.05
C GLU A 87 15.61 -3.07 -12.61
N ILE A 88 14.65 -2.65 -13.42
CA ILE A 88 13.22 -2.85 -13.16
C ILE A 88 12.66 -3.72 -14.28
N ILE A 89 12.00 -4.80 -13.90
CA ILE A 89 11.34 -5.73 -14.80
C ILE A 89 9.85 -5.72 -14.47
N VAL A 90 9.04 -5.20 -15.39
CA VAL A 90 7.57 -5.23 -15.28
C VAL A 90 7.05 -6.32 -16.19
N VAL A 91 6.34 -7.30 -15.62
CA VAL A 91 5.71 -8.39 -16.36
C VAL A 91 4.21 -8.47 -16.06
N GLY A 92 3.52 -9.35 -16.76
CA GLY A 92 2.09 -9.55 -16.56
C GLY A 92 1.34 -9.86 -17.85
N ARG A 93 0.05 -9.55 -17.85
CA ARG A 93 -0.89 -9.76 -18.95
C ARG A 93 -1.54 -8.45 -19.35
N ALA A 94 -1.70 -8.22 -20.65
CA ALA A 94 -2.47 -7.10 -21.16
C ALA A 94 -3.13 -7.45 -22.50
N THR A 95 -4.25 -6.81 -22.81
CA THR A 95 -4.88 -6.92 -24.13
C THR A 95 -4.09 -6.05 -25.11
N THR A 96 -3.42 -6.69 -26.07
CA THR A 96 -2.51 -6.07 -27.05
C THR A 96 -3.19 -5.73 -28.38
N ILE A 97 -4.31 -6.40 -28.67
CA ILE A 97 -5.13 -6.18 -29.87
C ILE A 97 -6.60 -6.29 -29.44
N TYR A 98 -7.43 -5.34 -29.86
CA TYR A 98 -8.86 -5.36 -29.60
C TYR A 98 -9.60 -4.78 -30.81
N ASP A 99 -10.64 -5.47 -31.30
CA ASP A 99 -11.40 -5.11 -32.51
C ASP A 99 -10.51 -4.76 -33.73
N GLY A 100 -9.41 -5.50 -33.90
CA GLY A 100 -8.44 -5.31 -34.99
C GLY A 100 -7.47 -4.13 -34.81
N ILE A 101 -7.57 -3.38 -33.70
CA ILE A 101 -6.69 -2.26 -33.36
C ILE A 101 -5.58 -2.76 -32.44
N SER A 102 -4.33 -2.49 -32.82
CA SER A 102 -3.16 -2.78 -31.98
C SER A 102 -3.00 -1.71 -30.89
N ILE A 103 -2.76 -2.16 -29.67
CA ILE A 103 -2.66 -1.34 -28.47
C ILE A 103 -1.20 -1.27 -28.03
N PRO A 104 -0.61 -0.07 -27.86
CA PRO A 104 0.80 0.10 -27.53
C PRO A 104 1.07 -0.12 -26.02
N VAL A 105 0.70 -1.29 -25.50
CA VAL A 105 0.74 -1.59 -24.05
C VAL A 105 2.14 -1.45 -23.44
N ILE A 106 3.18 -1.75 -24.22
CA ILE A 106 4.58 -1.62 -23.78
C ILE A 106 4.97 -0.15 -23.63
N ASP A 107 4.56 0.72 -24.54
CA ASP A 107 4.85 2.16 -24.48
C ASP A 107 4.08 2.82 -23.35
N ILE A 108 2.81 2.44 -23.15
CA ILE A 108 1.97 2.92 -22.05
C ILE A 108 2.62 2.57 -20.71
N ALA A 109 2.98 1.30 -20.50
CA ALA A 109 3.61 0.85 -19.27
C ALA A 109 4.99 1.51 -19.07
N THR A 110 5.81 1.59 -20.12
CA THR A 110 7.11 2.27 -20.06
C THR A 110 6.97 3.73 -19.64
N LYS A 111 5.98 4.45 -20.17
CA LYS A 111 5.71 5.85 -19.81
C LYS A 111 5.20 5.96 -18.37
N ALA A 112 4.26 5.10 -17.97
CA ALA A 112 3.70 5.08 -16.62
C ALA A 112 4.77 4.83 -15.56
N THR A 113 5.60 3.79 -15.74
CA THR A 113 6.72 3.48 -14.84
C THR A 113 7.69 4.66 -14.71
N LYS A 114 8.08 5.28 -15.83
CA LYS A 114 9.02 6.41 -15.80
C LYS A 114 8.42 7.66 -15.16
N ASN A 115 7.12 7.88 -15.31
CA ASN A 115 6.44 9.01 -14.67
C ASN A 115 6.35 8.79 -13.16
N TYR A 116 5.90 7.61 -12.73
CA TYR A 116 5.84 7.23 -11.32
C TYR A 116 7.19 7.42 -10.63
N LEU A 117 8.28 6.89 -11.21
CA LEU A 117 9.63 7.05 -10.64
C LEU A 117 10.08 8.52 -10.51
N ARG A 118 9.73 9.39 -11.47
CA ARG A 118 10.09 10.82 -11.39
C ARG A 118 9.31 11.56 -10.32
N GLU A 119 8.06 11.17 -10.11
CA GLU A 119 7.18 11.78 -9.10
C GLU A 119 7.55 11.29 -7.71
N THR A 120 7.83 9.99 -7.56
CA THR A 120 8.11 9.35 -6.27
C THR A 120 9.54 9.54 -5.80
N ILE A 121 10.53 9.55 -6.71
CA ILE A 121 11.95 9.65 -6.39
C ILE A 121 12.59 10.74 -7.27
N PRO A 122 12.36 12.03 -6.95
CA PRO A 122 12.80 13.14 -7.79
C PRO A 122 14.31 13.11 -8.11
N GLU A 123 15.09 12.60 -7.17
CA GLU A 123 16.55 12.63 -7.20
C GLU A 123 17.13 11.47 -8.05
N LEU A 124 16.30 10.48 -8.39
CA LEU A 124 16.64 9.41 -9.31
C LEU A 124 16.54 9.89 -10.75
N ASN A 125 17.68 10.01 -11.43
CA ASN A 125 17.68 10.25 -12.87
C ASN A 125 17.22 8.99 -13.62
N VAL A 126 15.93 8.92 -13.96
CA VAL A 126 15.32 7.77 -14.65
C VAL A 126 15.97 7.45 -16.01
N LYS A 127 16.67 8.39 -16.66
CA LYS A 127 17.33 8.12 -17.96
C LYS A 127 18.63 7.34 -17.80
N THR A 128 19.39 7.61 -16.75
CA THR A 128 20.74 7.05 -16.55
C THR A 128 20.81 6.07 -15.39
N GLY A 129 19.96 6.24 -14.39
CA GLY A 129 19.89 5.45 -13.16
C GLY A 129 18.93 4.27 -13.21
N VAL A 130 18.20 4.05 -14.32
CA VAL A 130 17.21 2.97 -14.44
C VAL A 130 17.35 2.22 -15.76
N LYS A 131 17.44 0.89 -15.68
CA LYS A 131 17.26 -0.03 -16.81
C LYS A 131 15.89 -0.68 -16.70
N LEU A 132 14.97 -0.29 -17.57
CA LEU A 132 13.60 -0.78 -17.57
C LEU A 132 13.36 -1.83 -18.65
N SER A 133 12.81 -2.98 -18.27
CA SER A 133 12.31 -4.03 -19.16
C SER A 133 10.82 -4.25 -18.92
N VAL A 134 9.99 -4.07 -19.95
CA VAL A 134 8.55 -4.37 -19.87
C VAL A 134 8.25 -5.56 -20.78
N LYS A 135 7.56 -6.58 -20.24
CA LYS A 135 7.21 -7.79 -20.98
C LYS A 135 5.80 -8.25 -20.62
N PHE A 136 4.84 -8.06 -21.52
CA PHE A 136 3.49 -8.58 -21.34
C PHE A 136 3.23 -9.76 -22.28
N GLY A 137 2.55 -10.76 -21.74
CA GLY A 137 1.90 -11.80 -22.53
C GLY A 137 0.41 -11.49 -22.72
N GLU A 138 -0.24 -12.19 -23.64
CA GLU A 138 -1.71 -12.20 -23.70
C GLU A 138 -2.28 -13.07 -22.58
N GLY A 139 -3.44 -12.69 -22.03
CA GLY A 139 -4.17 -13.51 -21.06
C GLY A 139 -4.61 -14.84 -21.66
N SER A 140 -4.85 -15.86 -20.82
CA SER A 140 -5.41 -17.13 -21.33
C SER A 140 -6.84 -16.91 -21.83
N GLY A 141 -7.23 -17.55 -22.93
CA GLY A 141 -8.57 -17.38 -23.53
C GLY A 141 -9.72 -17.69 -22.56
N ALA A 142 -9.51 -18.60 -21.60
CA ALA A 142 -10.48 -18.89 -20.55
C ALA A 142 -10.72 -17.68 -19.62
N LEU A 143 -9.67 -16.96 -19.20
CA LEU A 143 -9.80 -15.78 -18.33
C LEU A 143 -10.31 -14.55 -19.10
N GLN A 144 -10.00 -14.44 -20.39
CA GLN A 144 -10.58 -13.42 -21.27
C GLN A 144 -12.10 -13.59 -21.42
N ASN A 145 -12.58 -14.84 -21.50
CA ASN A 145 -14.02 -15.12 -21.60
C ASN A 145 -14.79 -14.79 -20.32
N VAL A 146 -14.19 -14.99 -19.14
CA VAL A 146 -14.78 -14.56 -17.86
C VAL A 146 -14.93 -13.03 -17.83
N PHE A 147 -13.91 -12.31 -18.32
CA PHE A 147 -13.94 -10.86 -18.45
C PHE A 147 -14.97 -10.36 -19.50
N GLY A 148 -15.20 -11.13 -20.56
CA GLY A 148 -16.08 -10.78 -21.68
C GLY A 148 -17.56 -11.08 -21.48
N SER A 149 -17.98 -11.63 -20.33
CA SER A 149 -19.39 -11.93 -20.08
C SER A 149 -20.21 -10.62 -19.91
N LEU A 150 -21.06 -10.35 -20.90
CA LEU A 150 -21.99 -9.21 -20.90
C LEU A 150 -23.10 -9.45 -19.86
N GLY A 151 -22.95 -8.82 -18.70
CA GLY A 151 -23.96 -8.67 -17.65
C GLY A 151 -23.69 -7.37 -16.87
N ASN A 152 -24.64 -6.91 -16.04
CA ASN A 152 -24.48 -5.64 -15.31
C ASN A 152 -23.36 -5.68 -14.26
N VAL A 153 -22.96 -6.86 -13.75
CA VAL A 153 -21.90 -7.03 -12.73
C VAL A 153 -20.82 -8.00 -13.24
N PRO A 154 -19.52 -7.64 -13.14
CA PRO A 154 -18.42 -8.52 -13.56
C PRO A 154 -18.37 -9.84 -12.79
N LEU A 155 -17.92 -10.91 -13.47
CA LEU A 155 -17.62 -12.20 -12.83
C LEU A 155 -16.19 -12.23 -12.30
N SER A 156 -16.02 -12.77 -11.09
CA SER A 156 -14.74 -12.93 -10.44
C SER A 156 -13.74 -13.70 -11.31
N ASN A 157 -12.53 -13.15 -11.43
CA ASN A 157 -11.45 -13.79 -12.16
C ASN A 157 -10.82 -14.99 -11.41
N ASP A 158 -10.99 -15.07 -10.09
CA ASP A 158 -10.33 -16.03 -9.22
C ASP A 158 -11.17 -16.40 -7.98
N THR A 159 -10.71 -17.38 -7.22
CA THR A 159 -11.19 -17.71 -5.87
C THR A 159 -10.18 -17.16 -4.85
N SER A 160 -10.28 -15.87 -4.59
CA SER A 160 -9.44 -15.14 -3.62
C SER A 160 -10.27 -14.47 -2.54
N PHE A 161 -9.59 -13.88 -1.55
CA PHE A 161 -10.23 -13.16 -0.46
C PHE A 161 -9.58 -11.80 -0.19
N GLY A 162 -10.40 -10.85 0.23
CA GLY A 162 -9.97 -9.55 0.74
C GLY A 162 -10.23 -9.44 2.23
N VAL A 163 -9.38 -8.66 2.90
CA VAL A 163 -9.48 -8.41 4.33
C VAL A 163 -9.32 -6.92 4.58
N GLY A 164 -10.10 -6.38 5.52
CA GLY A 164 -9.98 -5.02 5.98
C GLY A 164 -10.44 -4.89 7.43
N HIS A 165 -10.00 -3.82 8.09
CA HIS A 165 -10.38 -3.54 9.47
C HIS A 165 -10.46 -2.04 9.73
N ALA A 166 -11.20 -1.68 10.78
CA ALA A 166 -11.30 -0.33 11.30
C ALA A 166 -11.78 -0.35 12.77
N PRO A 167 -11.57 0.72 13.54
CA PRO A 167 -10.59 1.77 13.26
C PRO A 167 -9.17 1.19 13.32
N PHE A 168 -8.21 1.96 12.84
CA PHE A 168 -6.81 1.68 13.18
C PHE A 168 -6.60 1.85 14.68
N SER A 169 -5.74 1.01 15.25
CA SER A 169 -5.20 1.22 16.58
C SER A 169 -4.40 2.52 16.64
N GLU A 170 -4.08 2.96 17.84
CA GLU A 170 -3.18 4.06 18.13
C GLU A 170 -1.81 3.83 17.48
N THR A 171 -1.24 2.61 17.61
CA THR A 171 0.05 2.24 17.00
C THR A 171 -0.04 2.27 15.48
N GLU A 172 -1.08 1.70 14.89
CA GLU A 172 -1.34 1.71 13.43
C GLU A 172 -1.45 3.14 12.90
N THR A 173 -2.21 3.98 13.60
CA THR A 173 -2.40 5.40 13.28
C THR A 173 -1.07 6.17 13.34
N ILE A 174 -0.27 5.97 14.39
CA ILE A 174 1.03 6.63 14.55
C ILE A 174 1.99 6.20 13.45
N VAL A 175 2.15 4.90 13.20
CA VAL A 175 3.08 4.39 12.18
C VAL A 175 2.72 4.92 10.79
N LEU A 176 1.42 4.89 10.44
CA LEU A 176 0.94 5.43 9.16
C LEU A 176 1.23 6.92 9.01
N ASN A 177 0.91 7.70 10.05
CA ASN A 177 1.01 9.15 9.97
C ASN A 177 2.47 9.64 10.05
N VAL A 178 3.34 8.98 10.82
CA VAL A 178 4.77 9.33 10.88
C VAL A 178 5.41 9.17 9.51
N GLU A 179 5.21 8.03 8.83
CA GLU A 179 5.75 7.85 7.47
C GLU A 179 5.23 8.92 6.50
N ARG A 180 3.92 9.20 6.54
CA ARG A 180 3.30 10.21 5.67
C ARG A 180 3.81 11.61 5.93
N GLU A 181 3.93 12.02 7.20
CA GLU A 181 4.44 13.36 7.57
C GLU A 181 5.87 13.54 7.09
N LEU A 182 6.72 12.52 7.28
CA LEU A 182 8.12 12.52 6.86
C LEU A 182 8.25 12.65 5.33
N ASN A 183 7.44 11.90 4.58
CA ASN A 183 7.46 11.90 3.11
C ASN A 183 6.70 13.06 2.45
N THR A 184 6.03 13.93 3.20
CA THR A 184 5.26 15.05 2.63
C THR A 184 5.68 16.40 3.22
N ASN A 185 5.14 16.74 4.40
CA ASN A 185 5.30 18.04 5.03
C ASN A 185 6.74 18.27 5.51
N PHE A 186 7.38 17.24 6.09
CA PHE A 186 8.77 17.32 6.53
C PHE A 186 9.72 17.40 5.32
N HIS A 187 9.56 16.51 4.33
CA HIS A 187 10.36 16.55 3.10
C HIS A 187 10.36 17.91 2.40
N THR A 188 9.21 18.61 2.39
CA THR A 188 9.12 19.97 1.80
C THR A 188 10.01 20.99 2.52
N LYS A 189 10.26 20.82 3.82
CA LYS A 189 11.11 21.70 4.64
C LYS A 189 12.56 21.21 4.71
N GLN A 190 12.75 19.91 4.60
CA GLN A 190 14.02 19.22 4.72
C GLN A 190 14.23 18.31 3.50
N PRO A 191 14.72 18.85 2.36
CA PRO A 191 14.87 18.08 1.13
C PRO A 191 15.92 16.97 1.21
N ALA A 192 16.74 16.95 2.27
CA ALA A 192 17.70 15.89 2.51
C ALA A 192 17.02 14.54 2.77
N ILE A 193 15.80 14.46 3.30
CA ILE A 193 15.14 13.17 3.52
C ILE A 193 14.72 12.53 2.18
N GLY A 194 15.15 11.29 1.95
CA GLY A 194 14.72 10.49 0.81
C GLY A 194 13.36 9.84 1.02
N PRO A 195 12.65 9.45 -0.07
CA PRO A 195 11.31 8.88 0.02
C PRO A 195 11.24 7.46 0.65
N ASP A 196 12.38 6.79 0.82
CA ASP A 196 12.48 5.43 1.39
C ASP A 196 12.46 5.45 2.92
N VAL A 197 11.37 5.96 3.47
CA VAL A 197 11.14 5.99 4.92
C VAL A 197 10.40 4.73 5.32
N LYS A 198 11.02 3.90 6.15
CA LYS A 198 10.37 2.74 6.79
C LYS A 198 10.16 3.02 8.27
N VAL A 199 8.94 2.80 8.74
CA VAL A 199 8.56 2.99 10.14
C VAL A 199 8.08 1.66 10.71
N MET A 200 8.69 1.24 11.82
CA MET A 200 8.31 0.07 12.61
C MET A 200 7.86 0.55 14.00
N GLY A 201 6.63 0.22 14.37
CA GLY A 201 6.09 0.43 15.70
C GLY A 201 6.05 -0.89 16.47
N LEU A 202 6.59 -0.89 17.69
CA LEU A 202 6.44 -1.95 18.68
C LEU A 202 5.81 -1.34 19.92
N ARG A 203 4.59 -1.77 20.24
CA ARG A 203 3.97 -1.46 21.53
C ARG A 203 4.07 -2.66 22.44
N GLU A 204 4.63 -2.45 23.63
CA GLU A 204 4.64 -3.42 24.73
C GLU A 204 3.95 -2.80 25.95
N ASN A 205 2.69 -3.18 26.17
CA ASN A 205 1.80 -2.59 27.16
C ASN A 205 1.65 -1.06 26.97
N ASP A 206 2.22 -0.28 27.89
CA ASP A 206 2.22 1.18 27.94
C ASP A 206 3.48 1.82 27.36
N LYS A 207 4.34 1.03 26.71
CA LYS A 207 5.55 1.50 26.03
C LYS A 207 5.40 1.38 24.53
N LEU A 208 5.64 2.47 23.81
CA LEU A 208 5.67 2.51 22.35
C LEU A 208 7.08 2.84 21.88
N GLN A 209 7.63 1.98 21.04
CA GLN A 209 8.90 2.18 20.37
C GLN A 209 8.67 2.37 18.88
N LEU A 210 9.21 3.45 18.33
CA LEU A 210 9.23 3.67 16.88
C LEU A 210 10.68 3.55 16.38
N THR A 211 10.92 2.65 15.43
CA THR A 211 12.18 2.59 14.69
C THR A 211 11.95 3.11 13.28
N ILE A 212 12.65 4.19 12.93
CA ILE A 212 12.55 4.89 11.65
C ILE A 212 13.87 4.67 10.90
N ALA A 213 13.78 4.09 9.71
CA ALA A 213 14.88 4.04 8.77
C ALA A 213 14.57 5.03 7.63
N ALA A 214 15.37 6.09 7.53
CA ALA A 214 15.16 7.17 6.57
C ALA A 214 16.51 7.58 5.95
N PRO A 215 16.74 7.32 4.65
CA PRO A 215 17.98 7.72 4.02
C PRO A 215 18.03 9.23 3.85
N LEU A 216 19.24 9.78 3.95
CA LEU A 216 19.50 11.16 3.55
C LEU A 216 20.15 11.21 2.16
N VAL A 217 19.68 12.12 1.31
CA VAL A 217 20.22 12.37 -0.03
C VAL A 217 21.50 13.19 0.11
N ASP A 218 22.58 12.60 -0.37
CA ASP A 218 23.95 12.97 -0.03
C ASP A 218 24.40 14.35 -0.52
N ARG A 219 23.83 14.83 -1.63
CA ARG A 219 24.07 16.18 -2.16
C ARG A 219 23.53 17.30 -1.27
N TYR A 220 22.62 16.98 -0.34
CA TYR A 220 22.05 17.94 0.60
C TYR A 220 22.70 17.87 1.99
N VAL A 221 23.68 16.99 2.19
CA VAL A 221 24.35 16.78 3.48
C VAL A 221 25.83 17.10 3.35
N ASP A 222 26.30 18.08 4.13
CA ASP A 222 27.66 18.63 4.00
C ASP A 222 28.72 17.81 4.76
N ASP A 223 28.35 17.29 5.93
CA ASP A 223 29.22 16.52 6.81
C ASP A 223 28.41 15.70 7.84
N MET A 224 29.13 14.99 8.73
CA MET A 224 28.54 14.15 9.78
C MET A 224 27.68 14.93 10.78
N HIS A 225 28.05 16.16 11.10
CA HIS A 225 27.27 16.96 12.06
C HIS A 225 25.94 17.36 11.43
N HIS A 226 25.96 17.82 10.17
CA HIS A 226 24.74 18.11 9.43
C HIS A 226 23.85 16.87 9.29
N TYR A 227 24.42 15.68 9.02
CA TYR A 227 23.69 14.42 8.99
C TYR A 227 22.95 14.16 10.32
N GLN A 228 23.65 14.24 11.45
CA GLN A 228 23.08 14.00 12.78
C GLN A 228 22.01 15.04 13.16
N ASP A 229 22.21 16.31 12.79
CA ASP A 229 21.23 17.38 13.02
C ASP A 229 19.92 17.11 12.26
N ILE A 230 20.00 16.55 11.04
CA ILE A 230 18.81 16.15 10.29
C ILE A 230 18.12 14.97 10.96
N LEU A 231 18.87 13.97 11.46
CA LEU A 231 18.27 12.85 12.20
C LEU A 231 17.55 13.32 13.47
N HIS A 232 18.09 14.30 14.18
CA HIS A 232 17.42 14.93 15.32
C HIS A 232 16.11 15.64 14.90
N GLN A 233 16.08 16.33 13.76
CA GLN A 233 14.85 16.93 13.24
C GLN A 233 13.79 15.88 12.88
N ILE A 234 14.20 14.71 12.35
CA ILE A 234 13.30 13.58 12.08
C ILE A 234 12.72 13.04 13.38
N ASP A 235 13.57 12.85 14.40
CA ASP A 235 13.16 12.40 15.73
C ASP A 235 12.14 13.36 16.36
N GLU A 236 12.44 14.66 16.40
CA GLU A 236 11.54 15.70 16.94
C GLU A 236 10.20 15.73 16.19
N CYS A 237 10.24 15.67 14.86
CA CYS A 237 9.03 15.65 14.04
C CYS A 237 8.16 14.41 14.32
N ALA A 238 8.77 13.23 14.41
CA ALA A 238 8.06 11.99 14.71
C ALA A 238 7.52 11.97 16.14
N HIS A 239 8.29 12.48 17.10
CA HIS A 239 7.89 12.60 18.50
C HIS A 239 6.68 13.53 18.63
N ASP A 240 6.75 14.74 18.08
CA ASP A 240 5.65 15.71 18.13
C ASP A 240 4.39 15.21 17.43
N LEU A 241 4.53 14.44 16.35
CA LEU A 241 3.39 13.82 15.69
C LEU A 241 2.78 12.70 16.54
N ALA A 242 3.59 11.77 17.04
CA ALA A 242 3.14 10.64 17.84
C ALA A 242 2.44 11.10 19.13
N ARG A 243 2.95 12.16 19.77
CA ARG A 243 2.35 12.75 20.99
C ARG A 243 0.94 13.33 20.79
N LYS A 244 0.48 13.53 19.56
CA LYS A 244 -0.93 13.89 19.29
C LYS A 244 -1.90 12.73 19.48
N TYR A 245 -1.37 11.50 19.49
CA TYR A 245 -2.16 10.26 19.52
C TYR A 245 -1.93 9.44 20.78
N THR A 246 -0.78 9.58 21.45
CA THR A 246 -0.42 8.72 22.58
C THR A 246 0.17 9.45 23.78
N GLU A 247 -0.27 9.02 24.96
CA GLU A 247 0.30 9.35 26.27
C GLU A 247 1.25 8.25 26.78
N LYS A 248 1.46 7.17 26.01
CA LYS A 248 2.35 6.05 26.35
C LYS A 248 3.81 6.50 26.48
N ASP A 249 4.63 5.72 27.16
CA ASP A 249 6.08 5.94 27.21
C ASP A 249 6.66 5.73 25.80
N LEU A 250 7.12 6.80 25.16
CA LEU A 250 7.49 6.82 23.75
C LEU A 250 9.01 6.89 23.63
N THR A 251 9.59 5.93 22.92
CA THR A 251 11.00 5.95 22.51
C THR A 251 11.07 5.92 21.00
N ILE A 252 11.86 6.82 20.40
CA ILE A 252 12.09 6.86 18.97
C ILE A 252 13.56 6.55 18.70
N PHE A 253 13.79 5.77 17.65
CA PHE A 253 15.11 5.46 17.13
C PHE A 253 15.14 5.80 15.64
N VAL A 254 16.13 6.57 15.22
CA VAL A 254 16.35 6.93 13.81
C VAL A 254 17.66 6.32 13.35
N ASN A 255 17.62 5.58 12.24
CA ASN A 255 18.77 4.95 11.57
C ASN A 255 19.69 4.17 12.53
N THR A 256 19.12 3.20 13.25
CA THR A 256 19.83 2.40 14.29
C THR A 256 21.02 1.58 13.80
N ALA A 257 21.15 1.40 12.48
CA ALA A 257 22.30 0.72 11.87
C ALA A 257 23.54 1.62 11.73
N ASP A 258 23.40 2.92 11.98
CA ASP A 258 24.49 3.87 11.79
C ASP A 258 25.63 3.67 12.80
N ILE A 259 26.87 3.81 12.34
CA ILE A 259 28.08 3.75 13.18
C ILE A 259 28.91 5.01 12.98
N TYR A 260 29.19 5.72 14.08
CA TYR A 260 29.83 7.05 14.09
C TYR A 260 31.29 7.06 14.56
N ASP A 261 31.92 5.90 14.69
CA ASP A 261 33.27 5.74 15.24
C ASP A 261 34.37 6.38 14.36
N ASP A 262 34.18 6.35 13.05
CA ASP A 262 35.00 7.05 12.05
C ASP A 262 34.15 8.07 11.26
N PRO A 263 34.24 9.37 11.58
CA PRO A 263 33.51 10.43 10.88
C PRO A 263 33.81 10.52 9.37
N SER A 264 34.91 9.91 8.90
CA SER A 264 35.25 9.88 7.47
C SER A 264 34.61 8.71 6.72
N ASN A 265 34.09 7.71 7.43
CA ASN A 265 33.50 6.52 6.84
C ASN A 265 31.98 6.65 6.65
N VAL A 266 31.58 7.35 5.58
CA VAL A 266 30.16 7.50 5.18
C VAL A 266 29.45 6.18 4.85
N ASN A 267 30.18 5.07 4.68
CA ASN A 267 29.57 3.77 4.40
C ASN A 267 28.72 3.26 5.57
N ASN A 268 29.07 3.67 6.78
CA ASN A 268 28.37 3.34 8.02
C ASN A 268 27.14 4.22 8.28
N LEU A 269 26.77 5.11 7.35
CA LEU A 269 25.58 5.97 7.48
C LEU A 269 24.52 5.57 6.46
N TYR A 270 23.25 5.78 6.78
CA TYR A 270 22.16 5.67 5.82
C TYR A 270 22.08 6.89 4.89
N LEU A 271 23.16 7.10 4.14
CA LEU A 271 23.31 8.14 3.12
C LEU A 271 23.08 7.51 1.73
N THR A 272 22.46 8.23 0.79
CA THR A 272 22.13 7.75 -0.56
C THR A 272 22.27 8.87 -1.60
N VAL A 273 22.49 8.55 -2.86
CA VAL A 273 22.56 9.50 -3.99
C VAL A 273 21.16 9.95 -4.44
N THR A 274 20.16 9.09 -4.28
CA THR A 274 18.81 9.23 -4.86
C THR A 274 17.67 9.24 -3.85
N GLY A 275 17.94 8.88 -2.58
CA GLY A 275 16.91 8.82 -1.54
C GLY A 275 16.20 7.48 -1.41
N THR A 276 16.69 6.42 -2.08
CA THR A 276 16.18 5.04 -1.96
C THR A 276 17.34 4.06 -1.79
N SER A 277 17.16 3.03 -0.95
CA SER A 277 18.15 1.96 -0.79
C SER A 277 18.29 1.07 -2.03
N ALA A 278 17.35 1.16 -2.98
CA ALA A 278 17.40 0.46 -4.26
C ALA A 278 18.69 0.73 -5.04
N GLU A 279 19.34 1.89 -4.82
CA GLU A 279 20.60 2.23 -5.46
C GLU A 279 21.80 1.42 -4.93
N HIS A 280 21.70 0.80 -3.74
CA HIS A 280 22.81 0.20 -3.03
C HIS A 280 22.44 -1.10 -2.30
N GLY A 281 21.86 -2.06 -3.04
CA GLY A 281 21.81 -3.47 -2.63
C GLY A 281 20.43 -4.04 -2.25
N ASP A 282 19.40 -3.21 -2.10
CA ASP A 282 18.07 -3.71 -1.77
C ASP A 282 17.20 -3.95 -3.01
N ASP A 283 16.69 -5.17 -3.12
CA ASP A 283 15.75 -5.58 -4.17
C ASP A 283 14.30 -5.33 -3.71
N GLY A 284 13.37 -5.30 -4.66
CA GLY A 284 11.94 -5.09 -4.38
C GLY A 284 11.02 -5.90 -5.27
N SER A 285 9.84 -6.26 -4.77
CA SER A 285 8.82 -6.95 -5.59
C SER A 285 7.39 -6.62 -5.17
N VAL A 286 6.47 -6.71 -6.12
CA VAL A 286 5.03 -6.45 -5.89
C VAL A 286 4.50 -7.37 -4.79
N GLY A 287 3.65 -6.83 -3.91
CA GLY A 287 2.97 -7.59 -2.86
C GLY A 287 3.83 -7.95 -1.65
N ARG A 288 5.10 -7.51 -1.59
CA ARG A 288 6.01 -7.72 -0.45
C ARG A 288 6.05 -6.56 0.54
N GLY A 289 5.33 -5.48 0.22
CA GLY A 289 5.16 -4.31 1.05
C GLY A 289 3.89 -4.34 1.90
N ASN A 290 3.33 -3.16 2.09
CA ASN A 290 2.13 -2.90 2.86
C ASN A 290 0.91 -3.66 2.30
N ARG A 291 -0.13 -3.83 3.14
CA ARG A 291 -1.45 -4.28 2.67
C ARG A 291 -2.23 -3.10 2.12
N ALA A 292 -3.42 -3.36 1.57
CA ALA A 292 -4.26 -2.35 0.94
C ALA A 292 -4.72 -1.20 1.85
N ASN A 293 -4.54 -1.34 3.16
CA ASN A 293 -4.82 -0.30 4.16
C ASN A 293 -3.61 0.61 4.43
N GLY A 294 -2.45 0.32 3.84
CA GLY A 294 -1.23 1.08 4.05
C GLY A 294 -0.24 0.50 5.06
N LEU A 295 -0.56 -0.63 5.70
CA LEU A 295 0.22 -1.15 6.84
C LEU A 295 0.49 -2.66 6.73
N ILE A 296 1.47 -3.13 7.49
CA ILE A 296 1.74 -4.53 7.79
C ILE A 296 1.45 -4.72 9.28
N THR A 297 0.41 -5.49 9.58
CA THR A 297 -0.19 -5.57 10.92
C THR A 297 -0.32 -7.03 11.34
N PRO A 298 0.76 -7.70 11.80
CA PRO A 298 0.74 -9.11 12.21
C PRO A 298 -0.30 -9.44 13.30
N ASN A 299 -0.72 -8.46 14.11
CA ASN A 299 -1.79 -8.63 15.10
C ASN A 299 -3.20 -8.63 14.48
N ARG A 300 -3.35 -8.31 13.19
CA ARG A 300 -4.61 -8.29 12.45
C ARG A 300 -4.66 -9.43 11.42
N PRO A 301 -5.85 -9.93 11.06
CA PRO A 301 -6.01 -10.73 9.85
C PRO A 301 -5.56 -9.94 8.61
N MET A 302 -4.81 -10.58 7.71
CA MET A 302 -4.33 -9.98 6.46
C MET A 302 -4.60 -10.90 5.27
N SER A 303 -4.81 -10.29 4.10
CA SER A 303 -4.75 -11.00 2.82
C SER A 303 -3.33 -10.99 2.26
N MET A 304 -2.91 -12.13 1.71
CA MET A 304 -1.66 -12.26 0.98
C MET A 304 -1.79 -11.82 -0.49
N GLU A 305 -3.00 -11.49 -0.94
CA GLU A 305 -3.23 -10.93 -2.27
C GLU A 305 -2.50 -9.59 -2.41
N ALA A 306 -1.60 -9.49 -3.38
CA ALA A 306 -1.11 -8.20 -3.86
C ALA A 306 -2.26 -7.47 -4.54
N THR A 307 -2.49 -6.21 -4.23
CA THR A 307 -3.58 -5.39 -4.78
C THR A 307 -3.12 -4.55 -5.98
N SER A 308 -1.90 -4.05 -5.93
CA SER A 308 -1.32 -3.18 -6.94
C SER A 308 -1.14 -3.87 -8.29
N GLY A 309 -1.59 -3.23 -9.38
CA GLY A 309 -1.45 -3.72 -10.75
C GLY A 309 -2.52 -4.71 -11.22
N LYS A 310 -3.33 -5.25 -10.31
CA LYS A 310 -4.47 -6.11 -10.68
C LYS A 310 -5.59 -5.30 -11.32
N ASN A 311 -6.34 -5.95 -12.22
CA ASN A 311 -7.48 -5.35 -12.88
C ASN A 311 -8.55 -4.85 -11.87
N PRO A 312 -8.97 -3.59 -11.91
CA PRO A 312 -9.96 -3.08 -10.98
C PRO A 312 -11.42 -3.43 -11.32
N VAL A 313 -11.69 -4.14 -12.42
CA VAL A 313 -13.05 -4.51 -12.85
C VAL A 313 -13.50 -5.82 -12.23
N ASN A 314 -12.65 -6.85 -12.25
CA ASN A 314 -13.07 -8.19 -11.83
C ASN A 314 -12.03 -8.96 -11.00
N HIS A 315 -10.89 -8.35 -10.69
CA HIS A 315 -9.89 -9.00 -9.84
C HIS A 315 -10.23 -8.83 -8.36
N VAL A 316 -10.89 -9.84 -7.79
CA VAL A 316 -11.38 -9.81 -6.40
C VAL A 316 -10.27 -9.69 -5.35
N GLY A 317 -9.07 -10.22 -5.61
CA GLY A 317 -7.90 -9.96 -4.76
C GLY A 317 -7.61 -8.46 -4.56
N LYS A 318 -7.87 -7.61 -5.54
CA LYS A 318 -7.80 -6.15 -5.38
C LYS A 318 -9.10 -5.58 -4.82
N ILE A 319 -10.21 -5.87 -5.49
CA ILE A 319 -11.51 -5.26 -5.21
C ILE A 319 -11.96 -5.54 -3.78
N TYR A 320 -11.85 -6.77 -3.30
CA TYR A 320 -12.31 -7.14 -1.96
C TYR A 320 -11.42 -6.60 -0.84
N ASN A 321 -10.12 -6.40 -1.07
CA ASN A 321 -9.26 -5.75 -0.08
C ASN A 321 -9.61 -4.25 0.04
N LEU A 322 -9.79 -3.56 -1.10
CA LEU A 322 -10.23 -2.16 -1.10
C LEU A 322 -11.63 -1.97 -0.53
N PHE A 323 -12.57 -2.84 -0.94
CA PHE A 323 -13.93 -2.89 -0.42
C PHE A 323 -13.94 -3.09 1.10
N SER A 324 -13.20 -4.08 1.60
CA SER A 324 -13.21 -4.39 3.03
C SER A 324 -12.70 -3.23 3.88
N ASN A 325 -11.67 -2.51 3.42
CA ASN A 325 -11.16 -1.32 4.11
C ASN A 325 -12.19 -0.18 4.10
N ASP A 326 -12.78 0.11 2.94
CA ASP A 326 -13.76 1.20 2.80
C ASP A 326 -15.03 0.93 3.62
N VAL A 327 -15.53 -0.31 3.62
CA VAL A 327 -16.72 -0.71 4.36
C VAL A 327 -16.46 -0.79 5.86
N ALA A 328 -15.27 -1.24 6.30
CA ALA A 328 -14.92 -1.25 7.71
C ALA A 328 -15.00 0.17 8.32
N ASN A 329 -14.43 1.17 7.63
CA ASN A 329 -14.53 2.57 8.06
C ASN A 329 -15.98 3.07 8.07
N LYS A 330 -16.75 2.81 7.00
CA LYS A 330 -18.18 3.18 6.94
C LYS A 330 -19.01 2.58 8.07
N ILE A 331 -18.70 1.34 8.48
CA ILE A 331 -19.34 0.71 9.64
C ILE A 331 -19.01 1.52 10.88
N VAL A 332 -17.74 1.76 11.20
CA VAL A 332 -17.35 2.52 12.41
C VAL A 332 -18.00 3.91 12.43
N ASP A 333 -17.98 4.63 11.31
CA ASP A 333 -18.57 5.98 11.17
C ASP A 333 -20.10 6.02 11.32
N SER A 334 -20.77 4.88 11.14
CA SER A 334 -22.24 4.77 11.24
C SER A 334 -22.74 4.54 12.66
N PHE A 335 -21.85 4.41 13.63
CA PHE A 335 -22.16 4.15 15.04
C PHE A 335 -21.59 5.26 15.94
N PRO A 336 -22.10 5.42 17.17
CA PRO A 336 -21.47 6.30 18.15
C PRO A 336 -19.98 5.94 18.34
N PRO A 337 -19.07 6.92 18.52
CA PRO A 337 -17.62 6.68 18.56
C PRO A 337 -17.15 5.64 19.59
N THR A 338 -17.94 5.40 20.64
CA THR A 338 -17.64 4.45 21.72
C THR A 338 -18.45 3.16 21.62
N ARG A 339 -19.05 2.85 20.45
CA ARG A 339 -19.84 1.63 20.29
C ARG A 339 -19.03 0.51 19.66
N ILE A 340 -18.41 0.78 18.52
CA ILE A 340 -17.58 -0.19 17.81
C ILE A 340 -16.13 0.09 18.15
N LYS A 341 -15.52 -0.84 18.88
CA LYS A 341 -14.10 -0.78 19.23
C LYS A 341 -13.23 -1.34 18.10
N ASP A 342 -13.73 -2.37 17.43
CA ASP A 342 -13.03 -3.06 16.35
C ASP A 342 -14.04 -3.66 15.36
N VAL A 343 -13.75 -3.58 14.07
CA VAL A 343 -14.40 -4.37 13.04
C VAL A 343 -13.35 -4.98 12.12
N SER A 344 -13.49 -6.27 11.85
CA SER A 344 -12.75 -6.95 10.79
C SER A 344 -13.70 -7.58 9.79
N ILE A 345 -13.39 -7.38 8.51
CA ILE A 345 -14.19 -7.85 7.38
C ILE A 345 -13.34 -8.80 6.57
N ARG A 346 -13.91 -9.96 6.23
CA ARG A 346 -13.32 -10.93 5.30
C ARG A 346 -14.33 -11.23 4.21
N VAL A 347 -13.95 -10.99 2.96
CA VAL A 347 -14.83 -11.28 1.81
C VAL A 347 -14.13 -12.31 0.94
N LEU A 348 -14.78 -13.46 0.75
CA LEU A 348 -14.30 -14.57 -0.07
C LEU A 348 -15.11 -14.65 -1.36
N SER A 349 -14.41 -14.74 -2.48
CA SER A 349 -15.01 -14.98 -3.79
C SER A 349 -15.01 -16.47 -4.13
N GLN A 350 -15.77 -16.82 -5.16
CA GLN A 350 -15.57 -18.05 -5.93
C GLN A 350 -15.37 -17.63 -7.39
N ILE A 351 -14.41 -18.24 -8.08
CA ILE A 351 -14.12 -17.93 -9.49
C ILE A 351 -15.40 -18.07 -10.32
N SER A 352 -15.62 -17.14 -11.24
CA SER A 352 -16.82 -17.05 -12.09
C SER A 352 -18.14 -16.73 -11.38
N ALA A 353 -18.15 -16.45 -10.06
CA ALA A 353 -19.30 -15.85 -9.39
C ALA A 353 -19.31 -14.32 -9.58
N PRO A 354 -20.48 -13.65 -9.61
CA PRO A 354 -20.55 -12.19 -9.63
C PRO A 354 -19.81 -11.56 -8.46
N ILE A 355 -19.04 -10.49 -8.69
CA ILE A 355 -18.24 -9.86 -7.63
C ILE A 355 -19.10 -9.19 -6.54
N ASP A 356 -20.38 -8.91 -6.79
CA ASP A 356 -21.32 -8.42 -5.78
C ASP A 356 -21.98 -9.56 -4.98
N GLN A 357 -21.70 -10.82 -5.32
CA GLN A 357 -22.24 -12.02 -4.68
C GLN A 357 -21.11 -12.87 -4.09
N PRO A 358 -20.44 -12.42 -3.03
CA PRO A 358 -19.33 -13.16 -2.45
C PRO A 358 -19.80 -14.52 -1.91
N HIS A 359 -18.91 -15.51 -1.96
CA HIS A 359 -19.15 -16.81 -1.36
C HIS A 359 -19.43 -16.68 0.14
N VAL A 360 -18.76 -15.73 0.81
CA VAL A 360 -19.15 -15.20 2.12
C VAL A 360 -18.56 -13.81 2.32
N ALA A 361 -19.32 -12.91 2.95
CA ALA A 361 -18.79 -11.71 3.61
C ALA A 361 -18.96 -11.89 5.13
N ASP A 362 -17.86 -12.11 5.84
CA ASP A 362 -17.84 -12.34 7.29
C ASP A 362 -17.35 -11.08 8.01
N ILE A 363 -18.22 -10.50 8.82
CA ILE A 363 -18.01 -9.27 9.58
C ILE A 363 -17.99 -9.63 11.05
N LYS A 364 -16.84 -9.38 11.67
CA LYS A 364 -16.61 -9.60 13.09
C LYS A 364 -16.46 -8.27 13.79
N VAL A 365 -17.24 -8.04 14.84
CA VAL A 365 -17.27 -6.77 15.57
C VAL A 365 -16.93 -6.99 17.05
N VAL A 366 -16.01 -6.18 17.57
CA VAL A 366 -15.76 -6.01 19.00
C VAL A 366 -16.38 -4.68 19.42
N THR A 367 -17.12 -4.71 20.52
CA THR A 367 -17.82 -3.55 21.05
C THR A 367 -17.11 -3.03 22.29
N ASP A 368 -17.13 -1.71 22.49
CA ASP A 368 -16.37 -1.07 23.57
C ASP A 368 -16.91 -1.43 24.97
N ASP A 369 -18.24 -1.50 25.09
CA ASP A 369 -18.92 -1.85 26.35
C ASP A 369 -18.96 -3.37 26.65
N GLY A 370 -18.35 -4.18 25.79
CA GLY A 370 -18.36 -5.64 25.88
C GLY A 370 -19.73 -6.31 25.66
N ASN A 371 -20.80 -5.55 25.40
CA ASN A 371 -22.11 -6.09 25.14
C ASN A 371 -22.26 -6.45 23.65
N PRO A 372 -22.75 -7.66 23.32
CA PRO A 372 -22.99 -8.05 21.93
C PRO A 372 -23.85 -7.04 21.17
N LEU A 373 -23.73 -7.04 19.84
CA LEU A 373 -24.59 -6.28 18.96
C LEU A 373 -26.04 -6.74 19.13
N SER A 374 -26.94 -5.79 19.32
CA SER A 374 -28.37 -6.05 19.24
C SER A 374 -28.78 -6.44 17.82
N GLU A 375 -29.94 -7.06 17.65
CA GLU A 375 -30.45 -7.45 16.32
C GLU A 375 -30.56 -6.25 15.37
N ALA A 376 -30.94 -5.07 15.88
CA ALA A 376 -31.02 -3.84 15.09
C ALA A 376 -29.65 -3.38 14.58
N GLU A 377 -28.61 -3.47 15.41
CA GLU A 377 -27.24 -3.08 15.03
C GLU A 377 -26.63 -4.08 14.06
N GLN A 378 -26.90 -5.38 14.25
CA GLN A 378 -26.51 -6.41 13.27
C GLN A 378 -27.19 -6.18 11.92
N SER A 379 -28.48 -5.83 11.92
CA SER A 379 -29.21 -5.48 10.70
C SER A 379 -28.64 -4.22 10.04
N GLN A 380 -28.30 -3.19 10.82
CA GLN A 380 -27.69 -1.97 10.28
C GLN A 380 -26.34 -2.27 9.60
N ILE A 381 -25.48 -3.08 10.23
CA ILE A 381 -24.20 -3.49 9.64
C ILE A 381 -24.44 -4.32 8.36
N PHE A 382 -25.39 -5.25 8.41
CA PHE A 382 -25.78 -6.03 7.23
C PHE A 382 -26.18 -5.10 6.08
N ASP A 383 -27.05 -4.12 6.33
CA ASP A 383 -27.56 -3.19 5.32
C ASP A 383 -26.43 -2.32 4.74
N ILE A 384 -25.47 -1.88 5.56
CA ILE A 384 -24.27 -1.17 5.10
C ILE A 384 -23.47 -2.05 4.14
N VAL A 385 -23.17 -3.30 4.53
CA VAL A 385 -22.39 -4.21 3.69
C VAL A 385 -23.13 -4.53 2.39
N ASP A 386 -24.43 -4.83 2.46
CA ASP A 386 -25.27 -5.16 1.32
C ASP A 386 -25.33 -4.01 0.30
N ALA A 387 -25.54 -2.77 0.78
CA ALA A 387 -25.58 -1.58 -0.08
C ALA A 387 -24.21 -1.30 -0.75
N ASN A 388 -23.10 -1.57 -0.06
CA ASN A 388 -21.78 -1.41 -0.65
C ASN A 388 -21.46 -2.54 -1.64
N LEU A 389 -21.93 -3.78 -1.42
CA LEU A 389 -21.81 -4.85 -2.41
C LEU A 389 -22.60 -4.52 -3.68
N ASP A 390 -23.79 -3.94 -3.53
CA ASP A 390 -24.61 -3.49 -4.67
C ASP A 390 -23.91 -2.42 -5.54
N SER A 391 -23.11 -1.57 -4.89
CA SER A 391 -22.33 -0.51 -5.52
C SER A 391 -20.84 -0.86 -5.69
N ILE A 392 -20.46 -2.14 -5.64
CA ILE A 392 -19.05 -2.57 -5.67
C ILE A 392 -18.30 -2.14 -6.94
N HIS A 393 -19.02 -1.96 -8.05
CA HIS A 393 -18.48 -1.45 -9.32
C HIS A 393 -17.86 -0.04 -9.18
N THR A 394 -18.30 0.76 -8.20
CA THR A 394 -17.73 2.09 -7.92
C THR A 394 -16.26 2.02 -7.47
N ILE A 395 -15.80 0.88 -6.94
CA ILE A 395 -14.38 0.66 -6.62
C ILE A 395 -13.52 0.83 -7.88
N THR A 396 -14.01 0.39 -9.04
CA THR A 396 -13.30 0.54 -10.32
C THR A 396 -13.03 2.02 -10.62
N ASP A 397 -14.06 2.86 -10.56
CA ASP A 397 -13.94 4.29 -10.88
C ASP A 397 -13.03 5.02 -9.88
N ARG A 398 -13.13 4.68 -8.60
CA ARG A 398 -12.32 5.25 -7.51
C ARG A 398 -10.84 4.87 -7.64
N VAL A 399 -10.54 3.65 -8.08
CA VAL A 399 -9.16 3.23 -8.39
C VAL A 399 -8.62 3.97 -9.62
N VAL A 400 -9.40 4.05 -10.70
CA VAL A 400 -8.95 4.67 -11.96
C VAL A 400 -8.66 6.16 -11.77
N SER A 401 -9.53 6.87 -11.03
CA SER A 401 -9.35 8.27 -10.64
C SER A 401 -8.22 8.48 -9.63
N GLY A 402 -7.87 7.45 -8.85
CA GLY A 402 -6.80 7.50 -7.85
C GLY A 402 -7.26 7.95 -6.47
N GLU A 403 -8.55 7.89 -6.20
CA GLU A 403 -9.13 8.12 -4.89
C GLU A 403 -8.75 7.00 -3.90
N LEU A 404 -8.73 5.74 -4.37
CA LEU A 404 -8.37 4.58 -3.56
C LEU A 404 -6.89 4.21 -3.75
N TYR A 405 -6.17 4.13 -2.62
CA TYR A 405 -4.81 3.60 -2.55
C TYR A 405 -4.81 2.08 -2.47
N THR A 406 -3.79 1.44 -3.02
CA THR A 406 -3.66 -0.02 -3.03
C THR A 406 -2.61 -0.55 -2.04
N PHE A 407 -1.81 0.30 -1.40
CA PHE A 407 -0.75 -0.08 -0.44
C PHE A 407 -0.34 1.12 0.44
#